data_AF-A0A530GH20-F1
#
_entry.id   AF-A0A530GH20-F1
#
_cell.length_a   1.000
_cell.length_b   1.000
_cell.length_c   1.000
_cell.angle_alpha   90.00
_cell.angle_beta   90.00
_cell.angle_gamma   90.00
#
_symmetry.space_group_name_H-M   'P 1'
#
loop_
_entity.id
_entity.type
_entity.pdbx_description
1 polymer ?
#
loop_
_entity_poly.entity_id
_entity_poly.type
_entity_poly.pdbx_seq_one_letter_code
_entity_poly.pdbx_strand_id
1 'polypeptide(L)'
;TLLLQAPERGGDFEYRTDLRSDCDPNYDGVAKLLEGRDPEAKILRIKAGTLNVFRGKNTAHRVTTVEGNRERMIAVFSYYERPGVMFTDEERIGFYGRAA
;
A
#
# COMPACT_ATOMS: atom_id res chain seq x y z
N THR A 1 -7.40 0.07 -3.38
CA THR A 1 -7.10 1.51 -3.28
C THR A 1 -7.47 2.23 -4.55
N LEU A 2 -8.30 3.26 -4.47
CA LEU A 2 -8.65 4.17 -5.57
C LEU A 2 -7.77 5.41 -5.52
N LEU A 3 -7.08 5.74 -6.61
CA LEU A 3 -6.37 7.00 -6.74
C LEU A 3 -7.35 8.11 -7.14
N LEU A 4 -7.56 9.09 -6.26
CA LEU A 4 -8.46 10.22 -6.52
C LEU A 4 -7.71 11.37 -7.20
N GLN A 5 -6.49 11.66 -6.74
CA GLN A 5 -5.62 12.68 -7.30
C GLN A 5 -4.18 12.17 -7.36
N ALA A 6 -3.59 12.17 -8.56
CA ALA A 6 -2.18 11.88 -8.74
C ALA A 6 -1.32 13.09 -8.33
N PRO A 7 -0.14 12.85 -7.72
CA PRO A 7 0.84 13.91 -7.50
C PRO A 7 1.51 14.32 -8.82
N GLU A 8 2.39 15.31 -8.78
CA GLU A 8 3.19 15.71 -9.95
C GLU A 8 4.24 14.65 -10.30
N ARG A 9 4.92 14.09 -9.28
CA ARG A 9 5.94 13.04 -9.43
C ARG A 9 5.90 12.04 -8.27
N GLY A 10 6.39 10.83 -8.53
CA GLY A 10 6.42 9.76 -7.54
C GLY A 10 5.01 9.31 -7.14
N GLY A 11 4.85 8.86 -5.89
CA GLY A 11 3.56 8.33 -5.44
C GLY A 11 3.12 7.02 -6.13
N ASP A 12 4.08 6.35 -6.75
CA ASP A 12 3.88 5.09 -7.48
C ASP A 12 3.72 3.94 -6.48
N PHE A 13 2.93 2.93 -6.84
CA PHE A 13 2.74 1.75 -6.01
C PHE A 13 3.85 0.73 -6.30
N GLU A 14 4.79 0.57 -5.36
CA GLU A 14 5.87 -0.42 -5.45
C GLU A 14 5.51 -1.66 -4.63
N TYR A 15 5.73 -2.85 -5.18
CA TYR A 15 5.37 -4.10 -4.51
C TYR A 15 6.25 -5.30 -4.89
N ARG A 16 6.23 -6.28 -3.99
CA ARG A 16 6.82 -7.61 -4.11
C ARG A 16 5.81 -8.65 -3.67
N THR A 17 5.27 -9.38 -4.65
CA THR A 17 4.32 -10.47 -4.42
C THR A 17 5.00 -11.61 -3.67
N ASP A 18 4.30 -12.16 -2.68
CA ASP A 18 4.72 -13.32 -1.88
C ASP A 18 6.15 -13.20 -1.30
N LEU A 19 6.57 -11.97 -0.97
CA LEU A 19 7.86 -11.73 -0.30
C LEU A 19 7.88 -12.30 1.11
N ARG A 20 6.71 -12.33 1.76
CA ARG A 20 6.52 -12.85 3.10
C ARG A 20 5.69 -14.13 3.06
N SER A 21 5.69 -14.87 4.15
CA SER A 21 4.80 -16.00 4.36
C SER A 21 4.13 -15.90 5.74
N ASP A 22 3.17 -16.79 5.98
CA ASP A 22 2.46 -16.84 7.27
C ASP A 22 3.39 -17.20 8.45
N CYS A 23 4.52 -17.84 8.17
CA CYS A 23 5.50 -18.27 9.18
C CYS A 23 6.82 -17.50 9.12
N ASP A 24 7.04 -16.67 8.10
CA ASP A 24 8.29 -15.94 7.90
C ASP A 24 8.02 -14.51 7.38
N PRO A 25 8.31 -13.48 8.18
CA PRO A 25 8.20 -12.09 7.75
C PRO A 25 9.27 -11.67 6.73
N ASN A 26 10.31 -12.48 6.49
CA ASN A 26 11.40 -12.23 5.53
C ASN A 26 12.01 -10.82 5.66
N TYR A 27 12.50 -10.49 6.85
CA TYR A 27 13.05 -9.15 7.14
C TYR A 27 14.18 -8.75 6.18
N ASP A 28 15.04 -9.68 5.78
CA ASP A 28 16.13 -9.41 4.83
C ASP A 28 15.60 -9.04 3.44
N GLY A 29 14.59 -9.75 2.95
CA GLY A 29 13.91 -9.43 1.70
C GLY A 29 13.22 -8.07 1.76
N VAL A 30 12.54 -7.79 2.88
CA VAL A 30 11.90 -6.48 3.13
C VAL A 30 12.95 -5.36 3.14
N ALA A 31 14.09 -5.55 3.82
CA ALA A 31 15.17 -4.57 3.82
C ALA A 31 15.72 -4.31 2.42
N LYS A 32 15.95 -5.35 1.62
CA LYS A 32 16.37 -5.22 0.21
C LYS A 32 15.36 -4.41 -0.62
N LEU A 33 14.06 -4.66 -0.44
CA LEU A 33 13.00 -3.90 -1.10
C LEU A 33 13.04 -2.42 -0.70
N LEU A 34 13.13 -2.15 0.61
CA LEU A 34 13.15 -0.78 1.12
C LEU A 34 14.36 0.01 0.64
N GLU A 35 15.52 -0.65 0.53
CA GLU A 35 16.77 -0.09 0.02
C GLU A 35 16.82 0.00 -1.52
N GLY A 36 15.78 -0.46 -2.23
CA GLY A 36 15.74 -0.42 -3.69
C GLY A 36 16.73 -1.38 -4.36
N ARG A 37 17.19 -2.40 -3.62
CA ARG A 37 18.14 -3.43 -4.12
C ARG A 37 17.44 -4.69 -4.58
N ASP A 38 16.12 -4.69 -4.60
CA ASP A 38 15.34 -5.87 -4.89
C ASP A 38 14.95 -5.95 -6.37
N PRO A 39 15.57 -6.83 -7.18
CA PRO A 39 15.42 -6.80 -8.64
C PRO A 39 14.05 -7.26 -9.14
N GLU A 40 13.27 -7.98 -8.34
CA GLU A 40 11.91 -8.40 -8.73
C GLU A 40 10.83 -7.45 -8.17
N ALA A 41 11.23 -6.33 -7.57
CA ALA A 41 10.30 -5.27 -7.19
C ALA A 41 9.61 -4.70 -8.43
N LYS A 42 8.29 -4.54 -8.33
CA LYS A 42 7.46 -4.03 -9.42
C LYS A 42 6.90 -2.68 -9.04
N ILE A 43 6.91 -1.77 -10.00
CA ILE A 43 6.29 -0.44 -9.87
C ILE A 43 5.04 -0.41 -10.76
N LEU A 44 3.89 -0.18 -10.14
CA LEU A 44 2.63 0.07 -10.82
C LEU A 44 2.34 1.57 -10.84
N ARG A 45 2.40 2.14 -12.05
CA ARG A 45 2.06 3.54 -12.31
C ARG A 45 0.60 3.65 -12.73
N ILE A 46 -0.19 4.35 -11.94
CA ILE A 46 -1.63 4.47 -12.14
C ILE A 46 -2.04 5.93 -12.31
N LYS A 47 -3.22 6.15 -12.89
CA LYS A 47 -3.81 7.48 -13.08
C LYS A 47 -4.94 7.70 -12.10
N ALA A 48 -5.32 8.96 -11.89
CA ALA A 48 -6.54 9.27 -11.15
C ALA A 48 -7.75 8.52 -11.76
N GLY A 49 -8.60 7.97 -10.90
CA GLY A 49 -9.70 7.08 -11.27
C GLY A 49 -9.34 5.58 -11.30
N THR A 50 -8.06 5.19 -11.23
CA THR A 50 -7.69 3.77 -11.19
C THR A 50 -7.96 3.16 -9.81
N LEU A 51 -8.77 2.10 -9.78
CA LEU A 51 -8.92 1.21 -8.64
C LEU A 51 -7.90 0.06 -8.71
N ASN A 52 -6.92 0.05 -7.81
CA ASN A 52 -6.00 -1.07 -7.64
C ASN A 52 -6.53 -2.06 -6.59
N VAL A 53 -6.66 -3.33 -6.96
CA VAL A 53 -7.12 -4.44 -6.10
C VAL A 53 -6.02 -5.48 -6.02
N PHE A 54 -5.56 -5.80 -4.80
CA PHE A 54 -4.49 -6.77 -4.58
C PHE A 54 -4.60 -7.42 -3.19
N ARG A 55 -3.99 -8.59 -3.03
CA ARG A 55 -3.91 -9.32 -1.75
C ARG A 55 -2.67 -8.89 -0.95
N GLY A 56 -2.87 -8.08 0.09
CA GLY A 56 -1.79 -7.42 0.83
C GLY A 56 -1.04 -8.27 1.89
N LYS A 57 -1.63 -9.35 2.41
CA LYS A 57 -1.09 -10.09 3.58
C LYS A 57 0.39 -10.45 3.46
N ASN A 58 0.79 -11.02 2.31
CA ASN A 58 2.15 -11.51 2.03
C ASN A 58 2.87 -10.73 0.93
N THR A 59 2.19 -9.73 0.36
CA THR A 59 2.77 -8.80 -0.61
C THR A 59 3.35 -7.62 0.15
N ALA A 60 4.67 -7.47 0.19
CA ALA A 60 5.27 -6.23 0.66
C ALA A 60 4.96 -5.14 -0.37
N HIS A 61 4.45 -4.00 0.08
CA HIS A 61 4.07 -2.91 -0.80
C HIS A 61 4.25 -1.56 -0.10
N ARG A 62 4.62 -0.55 -0.87
CA ARG A 62 4.73 0.84 -0.41
C ARG A 62 4.34 1.80 -1.52
N VAL A 63 4.28 3.08 -1.16
CA VAL A 63 4.15 4.17 -2.11
C VAL A 63 5.50 4.88 -2.16
N THR A 64 6.04 5.11 -3.37
CA THR A 64 7.27 5.88 -3.52
C THR A 64 7.06 7.33 -3.06
N THR A 65 8.14 8.02 -2.69
CA THR A 65 8.07 9.40 -2.21
C THR A 65 7.27 10.27 -3.16
N VAL A 66 6.29 10.99 -2.62
CA VAL A 66 5.50 11.98 -3.38
C VAL A 66 6.34 13.24 -3.52
N GLU A 67 6.39 13.79 -4.73
CA GLU A 67 7.15 15.00 -5.04
C GLU A 67 6.30 16.01 -5.80
N GLY A 68 6.56 17.29 -5.55
CA GLY A 68 5.81 18.43 -6.11
C GLY A 68 4.82 19.04 -5.11
N ASN A 69 4.04 20.02 -5.57
CA ASN A 69 3.13 20.78 -4.71
C ASN A 69 1.70 20.24 -4.69
N ARG A 70 1.40 19.27 -5.57
CA ARG A 70 0.10 18.61 -5.63
C ARG A 70 0.05 17.40 -4.69
N GLU A 71 -0.91 17.43 -3.77
CA GLU A 71 -1.16 16.31 -2.86
C GLU A 71 -1.60 15.04 -3.62
N ARG A 72 -1.14 13.88 -3.15
CA ARG A 72 -1.63 12.58 -3.58
C ARG A 72 -2.83 12.18 -2.73
N MET A 73 -4.01 12.11 -3.33
CA MET A 73 -5.25 11.76 -2.62
C MET A 73 -5.73 10.36 -3.01
N ILE A 74 -6.08 9.53 -2.03
CA ILE A 74 -6.57 8.17 -2.24
C ILE A 74 -7.79 7.87 -1.37
N ALA A 75 -8.60 6.91 -1.82
CA ALA A 75 -9.53 6.19 -0.97
C ALA A 75 -9.04 4.74 -0.81
N VAL A 76 -8.92 4.29 0.43
CA VAL A 76 -8.54 2.90 0.76
C VAL A 76 -9.80 2.14 1.12
N PHE A 77 -9.98 0.99 0.48
CA PHE A 77 -11.06 0.06 0.75
C PHE A 77 -10.46 -1.23 1.28
N SER A 78 -11.03 -1.74 2.37
CA SER A 78 -10.72 -3.05 2.92
C SER A 78 -11.88 -3.99 2.62
N TYR A 79 -11.58 -5.19 2.17
CA TYR A 79 -12.57 -6.21 1.87
C TYR A 79 -12.45 -7.37 2.86
N TYR A 80 -13.58 -7.80 3.39
CA TYR A 80 -13.71 -9.00 4.20
C TYR A 80 -14.81 -9.88 3.61
N GLU A 81 -14.61 -11.20 3.66
CA GLU A 81 -15.59 -12.17 3.16
C GLU A 81 -16.87 -12.20 4.01
N ARG A 82 -16.80 -11.71 5.25
CA ARG A 82 -17.93 -11.65 6.19
C ARG A 82 -18.56 -10.26 6.16
N PRO A 83 -19.90 -10.16 6.16
CA PRO A 83 -20.59 -8.87 6.22
C PRO A 83 -20.42 -8.19 7.58
N GLY A 84 -20.56 -6.86 7.62
CA GLY A 84 -20.57 -6.07 8.85
C GLY A 84 -19.21 -5.90 9.54
N VAL A 85 -18.11 -6.32 8.90
CA VAL A 85 -16.77 -6.10 9.44
C VAL A 85 -16.38 -4.63 9.28
N MET A 86 -16.06 -4.01 10.41
CA MET A 86 -15.61 -2.63 10.51
C MET A 86 -14.31 -2.61 11.30
N PHE A 87 -13.45 -1.63 11.04
CA PHE A 87 -12.29 -1.39 11.90
C PHE A 87 -12.75 -0.97 13.29
N THR A 88 -12.12 -1.57 14.29
CA THR A 88 -12.15 -1.12 15.69
C THR A 88 -11.49 0.25 15.82
N ASP A 89 -11.74 0.96 16.92
CA ASP A 89 -11.12 2.26 17.16
C ASP A 89 -9.59 2.17 17.23
N GLU A 90 -9.06 1.07 17.79
CA GLU A 90 -7.61 0.80 17.81
C GLU A 90 -7.04 0.68 16.39
N GLU A 91 -7.69 -0.10 15.52
CA GLU A 91 -7.30 -0.20 14.11
C GLU A 91 -7.39 1.16 13.40
N ARG A 92 -8.43 1.95 13.66
CA ARG A 92 -8.59 3.29 13.06
C ARG A 92 -7.48 4.24 13.49
N ILE A 93 -7.08 4.22 14.76
CA ILE A 93 -5.92 4.98 15.25
C ILE A 93 -4.64 4.49 14.55
N GLY A 94 -4.42 3.17 14.46
CA GLY A 94 -3.24 2.62 13.80
C GLY A 94 -3.14 2.95 12.31
N PHE A 95 -4.27 2.93 11.58
CA PHE A 95 -4.30 3.20 10.14
C PHE A 95 -4.39 4.69 9.77
N TYR A 96 -5.15 5.47 10.54
CA TYR A 96 -5.51 6.84 10.18
C TYR A 96 -5.03 7.89 11.19
N GLY A 97 -4.43 7.47 12.31
CA GLY A 97 -4.03 8.35 13.41
C GLY A 97 -5.21 8.94 14.20
N ARG A 98 -6.44 8.48 13.95
CA ARG A 98 -7.67 8.98 14.60
C ARG A 98 -8.77 7.92 14.64
N ALA A 99 -9.48 7.86 15.76
CA ALA A 99 -10.82 7.26 15.85
C ALA A 99 -11.88 8.39 15.79
N ALA A 100 -13.10 8.05 15.37
CA ALA A 100 -14.21 9.02 15.28
C ALA A 100 -15.04 9.00 16.55
#